data_AF-A0A975LBC2-F1
#
_entry.id   AF-A0A975LBC2-F1
#
_cell.length_a   1.000
_cell.length_b   1.000
_cell.length_c   1.000
_cell.angle_alpha   90.00
_cell.angle_beta   90.00
_cell.angle_gamma   90.00
#
_symmetry.space_group_name_H-M   'P 1'
#
loop_
_entity.id
_entity.type
_entity.pdbx_description
1 polymer ?
#
loop_
_entity_poly.entity_id
_entity_poly.type
_entity_poly.pdbx_seq_one_letter_code
_entity_poly.pdbx_strand_id
1 'polypeptide(L)'
;MRPVPPRAARGGTAALYRQLEGDFGVLAPPIALLTPAPECAAATWVALRESLLVDGRTSRAAREAVATAVSRDNSCPYCVEVHGATLDSLAPDVGTHDQRVRSTGDPVERAELGAVTLTFEHINRLVNVFLPDSPLPDFAPAPVRGPLRRATGAVIAGDRGSAVPGTSLELLPDTARRSPVPDDLRWAAGSPGSSGPWPPPSPRSSRPAPACFPARSGAWSAGTSPNTERGRPGSAPPGRRRRSETFPPPIAPSAV
;
A
#
# COMPACT_ATOMS: atom_id res chain seq x y z
N MET A 1 14.43 4.74 5.07
CA MET A 1 14.44 6.03 4.35
C MET A 1 14.04 7.14 5.34
N ARG A 2 14.52 8.37 5.17
CA ARG A 2 14.16 9.49 6.06
C ARG A 2 13.18 10.43 5.35
N PRO A 3 11.92 10.58 5.81
CA PRO A 3 10.96 11.51 5.23
C PRO A 3 11.50 12.96 5.19
N VAL A 4 11.10 13.72 4.16
CA VAL A 4 11.31 15.17 4.11
C VAL A 4 10.45 15.82 5.21
N PRO A 5 11.05 16.56 6.17
CA PRO A 5 10.27 17.21 7.22
C PRO A 5 9.28 18.23 6.64
N PRO A 6 8.05 18.37 7.18
CA PRO A 6 7.04 19.31 6.65
C PRO A 6 7.54 20.75 6.50
N ARG A 7 8.31 21.25 7.48
CA ARG A 7 8.89 22.60 7.44
C ARG A 7 9.89 22.80 6.30
N ALA A 8 10.52 21.72 5.85
CA ALA A 8 11.49 21.72 4.75
C ALA A 8 10.86 21.34 3.39
N ALA A 9 9.61 20.86 3.37
CA ALA A 9 8.93 20.47 2.15
C ALA A 9 8.69 21.69 1.24
N ARG A 10 8.96 21.53 -0.06
CA ARG A 10 8.77 22.56 -1.09
C ARG A 10 8.16 21.91 -2.34
N GLY A 11 7.64 22.72 -3.26
CA GLY A 11 7.07 22.26 -4.54
C GLY A 11 6.04 21.14 -4.38
N GLY A 12 6.16 20.09 -5.18
CA GLY A 12 5.26 18.93 -5.19
C GLY A 12 5.15 18.23 -3.83
N THR A 13 6.23 18.10 -3.05
CA THR A 13 6.18 17.49 -1.71
C THR A 13 5.35 18.32 -0.73
N ALA A 14 5.42 19.66 -0.81
CA ALA A 14 4.58 20.51 0.02
C ALA A 14 3.10 20.44 -0.39
N ALA A 15 2.83 20.33 -1.70
CA ALA A 15 1.47 20.14 -2.22
C ALA A 15 0.88 18.78 -1.79
N LEU A 16 1.68 17.72 -1.85
CA LEU A 16 1.34 16.38 -1.34
C LEU A 16 0.95 16.43 0.13
N TYR A 17 1.75 17.05 1.00
CA TYR A 17 1.44 17.15 2.42
C TYR A 17 0.16 17.94 2.69
N ARG A 18 -0.10 19.03 1.95
CA ARG A 18 -1.38 19.75 2.06
C ARG A 18 -2.58 18.87 1.67
N GLN A 19 -2.45 18.05 0.63
CA GLN A 19 -3.53 17.13 0.25
C GLN A 19 -3.75 16.06 1.33
N LEU A 20 -2.68 15.45 1.84
CA LEU A 20 -2.78 14.46 2.94
C LEU A 20 -3.46 15.04 4.18
N GLU A 21 -3.04 16.21 4.62
CA GLU A 21 -3.64 16.88 5.78
C GLU A 21 -5.08 17.32 5.49
N GLY A 22 -5.37 17.78 4.28
CA GLY A 22 -6.72 18.16 3.87
C GLY A 22 -7.69 16.98 3.81
N ASP A 23 -7.23 15.81 3.36
CA ASP A 23 -8.08 14.64 3.14
C ASP A 23 -8.15 13.73 4.39
N PHE A 24 -7.06 13.57 5.14
CA PHE A 24 -7.00 12.71 6.34
C PHE A 24 -6.94 13.46 7.68
N GLY A 25 -6.62 14.76 7.68
CA GLY A 25 -6.33 15.52 8.89
C GLY A 25 -4.98 15.22 9.55
N VAL A 26 -4.21 14.28 8.99
CA VAL A 26 -2.89 13.87 9.45
C VAL A 26 -2.02 13.50 8.27
N LEU A 27 -0.70 13.62 8.43
CA LEU A 27 0.22 13.02 7.47
C LEU A 27 0.11 11.50 7.55
N ALA A 28 -0.01 10.83 6.41
CA ALA A 28 0.02 9.38 6.32
C ALA A 28 1.48 8.88 6.25
N PRO A 29 1.99 8.17 7.28
CA PRO A 29 3.38 7.68 7.27
C PRO A 29 3.77 6.84 6.04
N PRO A 30 2.90 5.94 5.51
CA PRO A 30 3.20 5.17 4.29
C PRO A 30 3.52 6.02 3.06
N ILE A 31 2.95 7.24 2.98
CA ILE A 31 3.19 8.17 1.87
C ILE A 31 4.37 9.08 2.20
N ALA A 32 4.43 9.61 3.43
CA ALA A 32 5.50 10.51 3.86
C ALA A 32 6.89 9.86 3.78
N LEU A 33 7.01 8.56 4.03
CA LEU A 33 8.29 7.83 3.94
C LEU A 33 8.90 7.86 2.53
N LEU A 34 8.07 8.00 1.49
CA LEU A 34 8.49 8.03 0.10
C LEU A 34 8.96 9.42 -0.36
N THR A 35 8.82 10.46 0.44
CA THR A 35 9.12 11.85 0.03
C THR A 35 10.57 12.12 -0.40
N PRO A 36 11.61 11.33 -0.06
CA PRO A 36 12.91 11.40 -0.73
C PRO A 36 12.86 11.07 -2.23
N ALA A 37 11.82 10.36 -2.68
CA ALA A 37 11.51 10.06 -4.08
C ALA A 37 10.11 10.64 -4.41
N PRO A 38 10.02 11.96 -4.65
CA PRO A 38 8.75 12.68 -4.68
C PRO A 38 7.77 12.18 -5.75
N GLU A 39 8.26 11.68 -6.89
CA GLU A 39 7.42 11.08 -7.93
C GLU A 39 6.74 9.80 -7.46
N CYS A 40 7.47 8.93 -6.74
CA CYS A 40 6.90 7.69 -6.22
C CYS A 40 5.94 7.98 -5.03
N ALA A 41 6.22 9.02 -4.23
CA ALA A 41 5.29 9.51 -3.21
C ALA A 41 3.99 10.04 -3.83
N ALA A 42 4.09 10.85 -4.89
CA ALA A 42 2.94 11.37 -5.62
C ALA A 42 2.13 10.24 -6.28
N ALA A 43 2.77 9.29 -6.96
CA ALA A 43 2.08 8.15 -7.57
C ALA A 43 1.36 7.27 -6.55
N THR A 44 2.01 6.98 -5.41
CA THR A 44 1.38 6.19 -4.34
C THR A 44 0.21 6.93 -3.71
N TRP A 45 0.31 8.25 -3.56
CA TRP A 45 -0.79 9.08 -3.06
C TRP A 45 -1.95 9.17 -4.04
N VAL A 46 -1.70 9.36 -5.34
CA VAL A 46 -2.74 9.34 -6.37
C VAL A 46 -3.50 8.02 -6.32
N ALA A 47 -2.81 6.89 -6.33
CA ALA A 47 -3.45 5.57 -6.26
C ALA A 47 -4.32 5.42 -5.00
N LEU A 48 -3.79 5.82 -3.83
CA LEU A 48 -4.53 5.79 -2.58
C LEU A 48 -5.75 6.70 -2.59
N ARG A 49 -5.57 7.97 -2.95
CA ARG A 49 -6.63 8.98 -2.87
C ARG A 49 -7.76 8.67 -3.85
N GLU A 50 -7.44 8.37 -5.11
CA GLU A 50 -8.44 8.12 -6.14
C GLU A 50 -9.19 6.80 -5.93
N SER A 51 -8.55 5.75 -5.40
CA SER A 51 -9.26 4.49 -5.11
C SER A 51 -10.03 4.52 -3.80
N LEU A 52 -9.50 5.14 -2.73
CA LEU A 52 -10.06 5.04 -1.39
C LEU A 52 -10.99 6.20 -1.01
N LEU A 53 -10.73 7.42 -1.48
CA LEU A 53 -11.38 8.63 -0.98
C LEU A 53 -12.32 9.30 -1.97
N VAL A 54 -12.02 9.25 -3.27
CA VAL A 54 -12.87 9.87 -4.29
C VAL A 54 -14.21 9.16 -4.37
N ASP A 55 -15.31 9.90 -4.38
CA ASP A 55 -16.65 9.32 -4.42
C ASP A 55 -16.88 8.50 -5.70
N GLY A 56 -17.62 7.40 -5.56
CA GLY A 56 -17.90 6.44 -6.62
C GLY A 56 -19.16 5.66 -6.30
N ARG A 57 -19.36 4.52 -6.95
CA ARG A 57 -20.49 3.63 -6.66
C ARG A 57 -20.34 2.91 -5.33
N THR A 58 -19.11 2.70 -4.88
CA THR A 58 -18.78 2.06 -3.61
C THR A 58 -18.61 3.09 -2.50
N SER A 59 -19.20 2.79 -1.34
CA SER A 59 -19.02 3.61 -0.15
C SER A 59 -17.58 3.57 0.35
N ARG A 60 -17.14 4.63 1.03
CA ARG A 60 -15.84 4.66 1.70
C ARG A 60 -15.69 3.48 2.69
N ALA A 61 -16.74 3.16 3.45
CA ALA A 61 -16.74 2.02 4.37
C ALA A 61 -16.50 0.67 3.63
N ALA A 62 -17.12 0.45 2.47
CA ALA A 62 -16.88 -0.76 1.69
C ALA A 62 -15.42 -0.86 1.22
N ARG A 63 -14.83 0.27 0.82
CA ARG A 63 -13.42 0.34 0.40
C ARG A 63 -12.45 0.13 1.56
N GLU A 64 -12.71 0.71 2.73
CA GLU A 64 -11.93 0.45 3.96
C GLU A 64 -12.04 -1.02 4.42
N ALA A 65 -13.18 -1.68 4.18
CA ALA A 65 -13.33 -3.11 4.42
C ALA A 65 -12.44 -3.96 3.49
N VAL A 66 -12.38 -3.65 2.19
CA VAL A 66 -11.43 -4.30 1.26
C VAL A 66 -9.98 -4.04 1.67
N ALA A 67 -9.63 -2.79 1.97
CA ALA A 67 -8.29 -2.42 2.41
C ALA A 67 -7.86 -3.21 3.65
N THR A 68 -8.77 -3.37 4.62
CA THR A 68 -8.54 -4.17 5.83
C THR A 68 -8.38 -5.65 5.50
N ALA A 69 -9.24 -6.22 4.65
CA ALA A 69 -9.18 -7.63 4.26
C ALA A 69 -7.88 -7.98 3.55
N VAL A 70 -7.52 -7.23 2.50
CA VAL A 70 -6.26 -7.42 1.74
C VAL A 70 -5.04 -7.27 2.66
N SER A 71 -5.09 -6.32 3.60
CA SER A 71 -4.01 -6.14 4.58
C SER A 71 -3.85 -7.31 5.55
N ARG A 72 -4.94 -8.02 5.89
CA ARG A 72 -4.87 -9.27 6.67
C ARG A 72 -4.26 -10.39 5.84
N ASP A 73 -4.68 -10.55 4.59
CA ASP A 73 -4.14 -11.54 3.67
C ASP A 73 -2.63 -11.33 3.44
N ASN A 74 -2.21 -10.07 3.35
CA ASN A 74 -0.81 -9.68 3.22
C ASN A 74 -0.04 -9.62 4.55
N SER A 75 -0.65 -10.05 5.66
CA SER A 75 -0.03 -10.05 7.00
C SER A 75 0.61 -8.70 7.37
N CYS A 76 -0.09 -7.60 7.10
CA CYS A 76 0.38 -6.23 7.31
C CYS A 76 -0.31 -5.59 8.54
N PRO A 77 0.18 -5.81 9.78
CA PRO A 77 -0.51 -5.43 11.01
C PRO A 77 -0.81 -3.92 11.10
N TYR A 78 0.11 -3.07 10.63
CA TYR A 78 -0.06 -1.62 10.64
C TYR A 78 -1.31 -1.20 9.86
N CYS A 79 -1.47 -1.74 8.64
CA CYS A 79 -2.60 -1.41 7.77
C CYS A 79 -3.90 -2.00 8.32
N VAL A 80 -3.86 -3.21 8.90
CA VAL A 80 -5.04 -3.78 9.57
C VAL A 80 -5.50 -2.89 10.73
N GLU A 81 -4.57 -2.35 11.52
CA GLU A 81 -4.89 -1.48 12.64
C GLU A 81 -5.49 -0.14 12.18
N VAL A 82 -4.88 0.53 11.20
CA VAL A 82 -5.36 1.83 10.69
C VAL A 82 -6.70 1.72 9.97
N HIS A 83 -6.81 0.80 9.01
CA HIS A 83 -7.99 0.67 8.17
C HIS A 83 -9.15 0.03 8.93
N GLY A 84 -8.87 -0.91 9.84
CA GLY A 84 -9.87 -1.45 10.75
C GLY A 84 -10.45 -0.38 11.69
N ALA A 85 -9.60 0.46 12.29
CA ALA A 85 -10.07 1.55 13.15
C ALA A 85 -10.89 2.61 12.40
N THR A 86 -10.49 2.90 11.16
CA THR A 86 -11.21 3.84 10.29
C THR A 86 -12.58 3.25 9.90
N LEU A 87 -12.62 1.97 9.52
CA LEU A 87 -13.87 1.25 9.23
C LEU A 87 -14.81 1.24 10.43
N ASP A 88 -14.32 0.90 11.62
CA ASP A 88 -15.11 0.90 12.87
C ASP A 88 -15.74 2.29 13.13
N SER A 89 -15.07 3.36 12.70
CA SER A 89 -15.55 4.74 12.87
C SER A 89 -16.57 5.15 11.80
N LEU A 90 -16.45 4.62 10.57
CA LEU A 90 -17.34 4.92 9.45
C LEU A 90 -18.64 4.10 9.48
N ALA A 91 -18.61 2.91 10.09
CA ALA A 91 -19.72 1.97 10.11
C ALA A 91 -19.90 1.32 11.51
N PRO A 92 -20.18 2.12 12.56
CA PRO A 92 -20.26 1.62 13.93
C PRO A 92 -21.36 0.57 14.14
N ASP A 93 -22.42 0.61 13.32
CA ASP A 93 -23.58 -0.28 13.41
C ASP A 93 -23.44 -1.58 12.59
N VAL A 94 -22.43 -1.66 11.72
CA VAL A 94 -22.14 -2.85 10.92
C VAL A 94 -21.13 -3.68 11.69
N GLY A 95 -21.62 -4.62 12.51
CA GLY A 95 -20.77 -5.47 13.34
C GLY A 95 -19.59 -6.07 12.57
N THR A 96 -18.44 -6.19 13.24
CA THR A 96 -17.10 -6.60 12.74
C THR A 96 -17.01 -7.95 12.01
N HIS A 97 -18.14 -8.64 11.81
CA HIS A 97 -18.21 -10.01 11.31
C HIS A 97 -18.81 -10.17 9.89
N ASP A 98 -19.50 -9.18 9.31
CA ASP A 98 -19.97 -9.26 7.91
C ASP A 98 -18.99 -8.60 6.93
N GLN A 99 -17.72 -9.01 7.00
CA GLN A 99 -16.63 -8.45 6.20
C GLN A 99 -16.53 -9.07 4.80
N ARG A 100 -17.47 -9.95 4.43
CA ARG A 100 -17.64 -10.35 3.04
C ARG A 100 -18.27 -9.18 2.31
N VAL A 101 -17.43 -8.37 1.70
CA VAL A 101 -17.81 -7.51 0.58
C VAL A 101 -18.53 -8.42 -0.41
N ARG A 102 -19.86 -8.34 -0.43
CA ARG A 102 -20.66 -9.13 -1.36
C ARG A 102 -20.23 -8.65 -2.73
N SER A 103 -19.65 -9.54 -3.54
CA SER A 103 -19.37 -9.25 -4.93
C SER A 103 -20.69 -8.87 -5.56
N THR A 104 -20.88 -7.58 -5.83
CA THR A 104 -21.99 -7.15 -6.63
C THR A 104 -21.71 -7.63 -8.06
N GLY A 105 -22.75 -8.08 -8.75
CA GLY A 105 -22.63 -8.43 -10.18
C GLY A 105 -22.19 -7.23 -11.03
N ASP A 106 -22.19 -6.02 -10.45
CA ASP A 106 -21.84 -4.77 -11.09
C ASP A 106 -20.34 -4.69 -11.44
N PRO A 107 -19.98 -4.51 -12.72
CA PRO A 107 -18.59 -4.36 -13.14
C PRO A 107 -17.89 -3.12 -12.60
N VAL A 108 -18.62 -2.02 -12.38
CA VAL A 108 -18.02 -0.74 -11.95
C VAL A 108 -17.61 -0.81 -10.48
N GLU A 109 -18.50 -1.26 -9.60
CA GLU A 109 -18.18 -1.51 -8.20
C GLU A 109 -17.01 -2.50 -8.06
N ARG A 110 -16.98 -3.56 -8.89
CA ARG A 110 -15.85 -4.50 -8.91
C ARG A 110 -14.53 -3.84 -9.32
N ALA A 111 -14.56 -2.93 -10.29
CA ALA A 111 -13.37 -2.20 -10.71
C ALA A 111 -12.88 -1.24 -9.61
N GLU A 112 -13.80 -0.52 -8.94
CA GLU A 112 -13.47 0.37 -7.81
C GLU A 112 -12.84 -0.41 -6.66
N LEU A 113 -13.45 -1.53 -6.24
CA LEU A 113 -12.90 -2.37 -5.18
C LEU A 113 -11.58 -3.04 -5.59
N GLY A 114 -11.45 -3.44 -6.87
CA GLY A 114 -10.20 -3.96 -7.42
C GLY A 114 -9.07 -2.94 -7.40
N ALA A 115 -9.36 -1.66 -7.68
CA ALA A 115 -8.39 -0.58 -7.56
C ALA A 115 -7.91 -0.39 -6.12
N VAL A 116 -8.80 -0.56 -5.14
CA VAL A 116 -8.42 -0.57 -3.71
C VAL A 116 -7.51 -1.76 -3.42
N THR A 117 -7.86 -2.97 -3.87
CA THR A 117 -7.01 -4.16 -3.69
C THR A 117 -5.59 -3.95 -4.21
N LEU A 118 -5.44 -3.52 -5.47
CA LEU A 118 -4.12 -3.31 -6.08
C LEU A 118 -3.30 -2.22 -5.36
N THR A 119 -3.97 -1.14 -4.96
CA THR A 119 -3.35 -0.08 -4.16
C THR A 119 -2.82 -0.63 -2.83
N PHE A 120 -3.61 -1.43 -2.12
CA PHE A 120 -3.21 -1.98 -0.82
C PHE A 120 -2.19 -3.09 -0.93
N GLU A 121 -2.20 -3.90 -2.00
CA GLU A 121 -1.09 -4.81 -2.30
C GLU A 121 0.26 -4.08 -2.40
N HIS A 122 0.28 -2.90 -3.04
CA HIS A 122 1.49 -2.07 -3.13
C HIS A 122 1.85 -1.47 -1.77
N ILE A 123 0.89 -0.83 -1.09
CA ILE A 123 1.12 -0.15 0.19
C ILE A 123 1.55 -1.15 1.28
N ASN A 124 0.92 -2.33 1.38
CA ASN A 124 1.28 -3.33 2.38
C ASN A 124 2.75 -3.75 2.26
N ARG A 125 3.26 -3.92 1.02
CA ARG A 125 4.68 -4.24 0.79
C ARG A 125 5.60 -3.12 1.26
N LEU A 126 5.24 -1.85 1.00
CA LEU A 126 6.01 -0.70 1.49
C LEU A 126 6.02 -0.63 3.02
N VAL A 127 4.85 -0.79 3.63
CA VAL A 127 4.65 -0.70 5.08
C VAL A 127 5.42 -1.81 5.79
N ASN A 128 5.28 -3.07 5.35
CA ASN A 128 6.01 -4.21 5.93
C ASN A 128 7.54 -4.07 5.86
N VAL A 129 8.06 -3.31 4.90
CA VAL A 129 9.51 -3.11 4.74
C VAL A 129 10.01 -1.91 5.55
N PHE A 130 9.24 -0.82 5.62
CA PHE A 130 9.76 0.47 6.08
C PHE A 130 9.15 1.00 7.38
N LEU A 131 8.03 0.46 7.83
CA LEU A 131 7.30 0.95 9.01
C LEU A 131 7.22 -0.13 10.11
N PRO A 132 7.03 0.28 11.37
CA PRO A 132 6.73 -0.67 12.44
C PRO A 132 5.36 -1.32 12.26
N ASP A 133 5.09 -2.36 13.05
CA ASP A 133 3.85 -3.12 12.98
C ASP A 133 2.60 -2.33 13.42
N SER A 134 2.76 -1.19 14.09
CA SER A 134 1.66 -0.38 14.60
C SER A 134 1.91 1.12 14.33
N PRO A 135 0.87 1.90 13.99
CA PRO A 135 0.95 3.36 13.97
C PRO A 135 1.06 3.96 15.37
N LEU A 136 0.68 3.19 16.40
CA LEU A 136 0.69 3.65 17.78
C LEU A 136 2.08 3.46 18.39
N PRO A 137 2.52 4.38 19.27
CA PRO A 137 3.83 4.24 19.88
C PRO A 137 3.92 2.96 20.72
N ASP A 138 5.02 2.22 20.59
CA ASP A 138 5.25 0.96 21.33
C ASP A 138 5.22 1.15 22.85
N PHE A 139 5.55 2.36 23.33
CA PHE A 139 5.52 2.71 24.74
C PHE A 139 4.12 2.97 25.30
N ALA A 140 3.07 2.94 24.47
CA ALA A 140 1.70 3.16 24.92
C ALA A 140 1.22 1.99 25.80
N PRO A 141 0.86 2.24 27.08
CA PRO A 141 0.34 1.20 27.97
C PRO A 141 -0.89 0.48 27.39
N ALA A 142 -1.00 -0.83 27.60
CA ALA A 142 -2.11 -1.64 27.06
C ALA A 142 -3.52 -1.04 27.29
N PRO A 143 -3.85 -0.46 28.47
CA PRO A 143 -5.17 0.14 28.70
C PRO A 143 -5.51 1.32 27.77
N VAL A 144 -4.51 2.05 27.28
CA VAL A 144 -4.72 3.24 26.44
C VAL A 144 -4.66 2.97 24.94
N ARG A 145 -4.17 1.79 24.53
CA ARG A 145 -4.04 1.41 23.11
C ARG A 145 -5.39 1.39 22.38
N GLY A 146 -6.44 0.82 23.00
CA GLY A 146 -7.78 0.76 22.43
C GLY A 146 -8.40 2.14 22.18
N PRO A 147 -8.46 3.03 23.19
CA PRO A 147 -8.89 4.42 23.00
C PRO A 147 -8.08 5.18 21.95
N LEU A 148 -6.75 5.03 21.93
CA LEU A 148 -5.89 5.72 20.98
C LEU A 148 -6.11 5.24 19.54
N ARG A 149 -6.31 3.93 19.34
CA ARG A 149 -6.69 3.36 18.05
C ARG A 149 -8.01 3.93 17.55
N ARG A 150 -9.04 3.99 18.40
CA ARG A 150 -10.34 4.59 18.05
C ARG A 150 -10.22 6.06 17.70
N ALA A 151 -9.43 6.82 18.47
CA ALA A 151 -9.18 8.23 18.17
C ALA A 151 -8.49 8.41 16.81
N THR A 152 -7.48 7.57 16.51
CA THR A 152 -6.79 7.58 15.20
C THR A 152 -7.78 7.28 14.07
N GLY A 153 -8.61 6.25 14.23
CA GLY A 153 -9.67 5.90 13.28
C GLY A 153 -10.66 7.05 13.07
N ALA A 154 -11.13 7.68 14.13
CA ALA A 154 -12.07 8.80 14.07
C ALA A 154 -11.47 10.04 13.35
N VAL A 155 -10.19 10.34 13.59
CA VAL A 155 -9.51 11.44 12.90
C VAL A 155 -9.45 11.18 11.40
N ILE A 156 -9.07 9.98 10.98
CA ILE A 156 -8.98 9.59 9.56
C ILE A 156 -10.37 9.47 8.92
N ALA A 157 -11.37 8.98 9.66
CA ALA A 157 -12.74 8.83 9.20
C ALA A 157 -13.49 10.16 9.08
N GLY A 158 -13.04 11.22 9.77
CA GLY A 158 -13.71 12.51 9.82
C GLY A 158 -14.06 13.06 8.44
N ASP A 159 -15.29 13.56 8.29
CA ASP A 159 -15.78 14.18 7.06
C ASP A 159 -15.08 15.53 6.83
N ARG A 160 -14.45 15.65 5.66
CA ARG A 160 -13.75 16.85 5.20
C ARG A 160 -14.27 17.32 3.85
N GLY A 161 -15.45 16.84 3.47
CA GLY A 161 -16.04 16.99 2.14
C GLY A 161 -15.57 15.91 1.17
N SER A 162 -16.31 15.79 0.07
CA SER A 162 -16.00 14.86 -1.02
C SER A 162 -14.67 15.21 -1.69
N ALA A 163 -13.79 14.21 -1.78
CA ALA A 163 -12.55 14.35 -2.53
C ALA A 163 -12.86 14.55 -4.02
N VAL A 164 -12.48 15.71 -4.58
CA VAL A 164 -12.68 16.01 -6.00
C VAL A 164 -11.81 15.08 -6.86
N PRO A 165 -12.39 14.29 -7.80
CA PRO A 165 -11.64 13.40 -8.67
C PRO A 165 -10.52 14.12 -9.42
N GLY A 166 -9.37 13.45 -9.59
CA GLY A 166 -8.26 13.95 -10.41
C GLY A 166 -7.40 15.06 -9.79
N THR A 167 -7.80 15.66 -8.66
CA THR A 167 -7.02 16.72 -7.98
C THR A 167 -5.60 16.27 -7.63
N SER A 168 -5.39 14.98 -7.32
CA SER A 168 -4.07 14.44 -7.01
C SER A 168 -3.18 14.25 -8.24
N LEU A 169 -3.75 14.13 -9.44
CA LEU A 169 -3.00 13.93 -10.69
C LEU A 169 -2.07 15.10 -10.97
N GLU A 170 -2.41 16.30 -10.47
CA GLU A 170 -1.57 17.49 -10.59
C GLU A 170 -0.20 17.34 -9.91
N LEU A 171 -0.04 16.37 -9.02
CA LEU A 171 1.24 16.04 -8.37
C LEU A 171 2.17 15.20 -9.24
N LEU A 172 1.63 14.50 -10.25
CA LEU A 172 2.44 13.67 -11.14
C LEU A 172 3.21 14.53 -12.15
N PRO A 173 4.39 14.08 -12.61
CA PRO A 173 5.05 14.72 -13.74
C PRO A 173 4.14 14.75 -14.98
N ASP A 174 4.25 15.83 -15.74
CA ASP A 174 3.51 16.02 -17.00
C ASP A 174 3.65 14.86 -17.98
N THR A 175 4.84 14.25 -18.02
CA THR A 175 5.13 13.07 -18.85
C THR A 175 4.33 11.85 -18.42
N ALA A 176 4.15 11.65 -17.11
CA ALA A 176 3.36 10.56 -16.57
C ALA A 176 1.86 10.78 -16.84
N ARG A 177 1.36 12.00 -16.61
CA ARG A 177 -0.04 12.37 -16.89
C ARG A 177 -0.44 12.19 -18.35
N ARG A 178 0.48 12.50 -19.28
CA ARG A 178 0.25 12.43 -20.72
C ARG A 178 0.68 11.08 -21.34
N SER A 179 1.18 10.15 -20.54
CA SER A 179 1.59 8.85 -21.06
C SER A 179 0.34 8.10 -21.57
N PRO A 180 0.38 7.53 -22.79
CA PRO A 180 -0.72 6.71 -23.25
C PRO A 180 -0.87 5.50 -22.32
N VAL A 181 -2.12 5.09 -22.10
CA VAL A 181 -2.41 3.83 -21.41
C VAL A 181 -1.77 2.69 -22.22
N PRO A 182 -0.97 1.80 -21.58
CA PRO A 182 -0.39 0.64 -22.24
C PRO A 182 -1.45 -0.20 -22.98
N ASP A 183 -1.06 -0.82 -24.09
CA ASP A 183 -2.01 -1.53 -24.97
C ASP A 183 -2.77 -2.66 -24.22
N ASP A 184 -2.11 -3.33 -23.29
CA ASP A 184 -2.64 -4.37 -22.41
C ASP A 184 -3.54 -3.84 -21.29
N LEU A 185 -3.51 -2.53 -21.03
CA LEU A 185 -4.34 -1.84 -20.03
C LEU A 185 -5.41 -0.94 -20.68
N ARG A 186 -5.62 -1.00 -22.00
CA ARG A 186 -6.64 -0.19 -22.70
C ARG A 186 -8.05 -0.37 -22.14
N TRP A 187 -8.34 -1.53 -21.55
CA TRP A 187 -9.61 -1.78 -20.86
C TRP A 187 -9.83 -0.84 -19.66
N ALA A 188 -8.77 -0.24 -19.10
CA ALA A 188 -8.82 0.68 -17.97
C ALA A 188 -8.92 2.16 -18.39
N ALA A 189 -8.87 2.49 -19.69
CA ALA A 189 -8.94 3.87 -20.18
C ALA A 189 -10.32 4.54 -19.98
N GLY A 190 -11.29 3.83 -19.39
CA GLY A 190 -12.68 4.25 -19.27
C GLY A 190 -13.45 4.15 -20.60
N SER A 191 -14.77 4.14 -20.52
CA SER A 191 -15.62 4.27 -21.70
C SER A 191 -15.67 5.74 -22.12
N PRO A 192 -15.48 6.09 -23.41
CA PRO A 192 -15.66 7.45 -23.89
C PRO A 192 -17.16 7.79 -23.86
N GLY A 193 -17.66 8.28 -22.73
CA GLY A 193 -19.09 8.51 -22.58
C GLY A 193 -19.52 8.94 -21.20
N SER A 194 -19.08 10.11 -20.75
CA SER A 194 -19.90 11.13 -20.03
C SER A 194 -18.97 12.20 -19.44
N SER A 195 -19.11 13.42 -19.97
CA SER A 195 -18.51 14.70 -19.56
C SER A 195 -16.99 14.87 -19.56
N GLY A 196 -16.47 15.42 -20.67
CA GLY A 196 -15.18 16.13 -20.73
C GLY A 196 -14.34 15.75 -21.96
N PRO A 197 -13.76 16.72 -22.71
CA PRO A 197 -12.98 16.43 -23.91
C PRO A 197 -11.62 15.83 -23.51
N TRP A 198 -11.51 14.51 -23.54
CA TRP A 198 -10.21 13.86 -23.57
C TRP A 198 -9.57 14.09 -24.94
N PRO A 199 -8.33 14.59 -25.04
CA PRO A 199 -7.68 14.78 -26.32
C PRO A 199 -7.43 13.40 -26.97
N PRO A 200 -7.52 13.30 -28.31
CA PRO A 200 -7.28 12.04 -29.00
C PRO A 200 -5.82 11.57 -28.77
N PRO A 201 -5.58 10.25 -28.74
CA PRO A 201 -4.24 9.73 -28.52
C PRO A 201 -3.29 10.18 -29.65
N SER A 202 -2.19 10.83 -29.27
CA SER A 202 -1.09 11.19 -30.18
C SER A 202 -0.31 9.95 -30.65
N PRO A 203 0.33 9.99 -31.84
CA PRO A 203 1.02 8.83 -32.40
C PRO A 203 2.22 8.38 -31.55
N ARG A 204 2.45 7.06 -31.57
CA ARG A 204 3.43 6.26 -30.82
C ARG A 204 4.77 6.99 -30.57
N SER A 205 5.15 7.05 -29.30
CA SER A 205 6.56 7.10 -28.88
C SER A 205 6.88 5.77 -28.20
N SER A 206 7.88 5.05 -28.72
CA SER A 206 8.32 3.74 -28.22
C SER A 206 9.23 3.82 -26.97
N ARG A 207 9.14 4.90 -26.19
CA ARG A 207 9.93 5.03 -24.96
C ARG A 207 9.16 4.40 -23.79
N PRO A 208 9.72 3.39 -23.10
CA PRO A 208 9.09 2.88 -21.89
C PRO A 208 8.97 4.00 -20.86
N ALA A 209 7.84 4.04 -20.15
CA ALA A 209 7.67 4.90 -18.99
C ALA A 209 8.80 4.59 -17.98
N PRO A 210 9.39 5.61 -17.32
CA PRO A 210 10.38 5.35 -16.29
C PRO A 210 9.71 4.57 -15.16
N ALA A 211 10.10 3.30 -15.01
CA ALA A 211 9.80 2.57 -13.79
C ALA A 211 10.51 3.27 -12.63
N CYS A 212 9.81 3.45 -11.49
CA CYS A 212 10.40 3.87 -10.21
C CYS A 212 11.35 2.77 -9.70
N PHE A 213 12.47 2.55 -10.39
CA PHE A 213 13.63 1.85 -9.84
C PHE A 213 14.68 2.90 -9.50
N PRO A 214 15.27 2.88 -8.29
CA PRO A 214 16.47 3.66 -8.06
C PRO A 214 17.53 3.21 -9.06
N ALA A 215 18.13 4.18 -9.77
CA ALA A 215 19.26 3.92 -10.65
C ALA A 215 20.33 3.16 -9.85
N ARG A 216 20.56 1.88 -10.18
CA ARG A 216 21.64 1.10 -9.58
C ARG A 216 22.97 1.67 -10.08
N SER A 217 23.66 2.42 -9.24
CA SER A 217 25.12 2.51 -9.31
C SER A 217 25.70 1.20 -8.77
N GLY A 218 26.20 0.35 -9.68
CA GLY A 218 26.94 -0.87 -9.34
C GLY A 218 26.51 -2.07 -10.16
N ALA A 219 27.30 -2.38 -11.19
CA ALA A 219 27.17 -3.61 -11.99
C ALA A 219 27.30 -4.85 -11.08
N TRP A 220 26.21 -5.59 -10.91
CA TRP A 220 26.28 -6.97 -10.44
C TRP A 220 26.68 -7.83 -11.63
N SER A 221 27.97 -8.17 -11.71
CA SER A 221 28.42 -9.24 -12.61
C SER A 221 27.97 -10.57 -12.03
N ALA A 222 27.25 -11.35 -12.83
CA ALA A 222 26.89 -12.72 -12.51
C ALA A 222 28.16 -13.58 -12.43
N GLY A 223 28.69 -13.72 -11.21
CA GLY A 223 29.75 -14.67 -10.91
C GLY A 223 29.17 -16.08 -10.94
N THR A 224 29.50 -16.82 -11.98
CA THR A 224 29.31 -18.26 -12.09
C THR A 224 30.15 -18.93 -11.00
N SER A 225 29.50 -19.66 -10.09
CA SER A 225 30.18 -20.55 -9.14
C SER A 225 30.93 -21.67 -9.87
N PRO A 226 32.18 -21.98 -9.49
CA PRO A 226 32.71 -23.33 -9.61
C PRO A 226 32.79 -23.96 -8.21
N ASN A 227 31.94 -24.96 -8.02
CA ASN A 227 32.16 -25.98 -7.00
C ASN A 227 33.40 -26.79 -7.40
N THR A 228 34.42 -26.87 -6.55
CA THR A 228 35.39 -27.98 -6.57
C THR A 228 36.02 -28.12 -5.19
N GLU A 229 35.73 -29.27 -4.56
CA GLU A 229 36.38 -29.77 -3.37
C GLU A 229 37.92 -29.83 -3.53
N ARG A 230 38.63 -29.52 -2.45
CA ARG A 230 39.86 -30.20 -2.04
C ARG A 230 40.11 -29.94 -0.56
N GLY A 231 40.02 -30.99 0.24
CA GLY A 231 40.17 -30.94 1.69
C GLY A 231 41.61 -30.85 2.19
N ARG A 232 41.75 -30.51 3.48
CA ARG A 232 42.54 -31.21 4.52
C ARG A 232 42.41 -30.50 5.88
N PRO A 233 42.74 -31.17 7.01
CA PRO A 233 41.99 -31.06 8.26
C PRO A 233 42.62 -30.10 9.28
N GLY A 234 41.79 -29.54 10.15
CA GLY A 234 42.22 -28.73 11.30
C GLY A 234 41.30 -28.95 12.50
N SER A 235 41.77 -29.82 13.41
CA SER A 235 41.55 -29.86 14.87
C SER A 235 40.35 -29.09 15.48
N ALA A 236 39.39 -29.84 16.01
CA ALA A 236 38.33 -29.35 16.90
C ALA A 236 38.77 -29.34 18.38
N PRO A 237 38.35 -28.35 19.19
CA PRO A 237 38.38 -28.44 20.66
C PRO A 237 37.05 -29.00 21.22
N PRO A 238 37.04 -29.57 22.44
CA PRO A 238 35.95 -30.44 22.90
C PRO A 238 34.81 -29.68 23.58
N GLY A 239 33.58 -30.15 23.32
CA GLY A 239 32.62 -30.48 24.37
C GLY A 239 31.75 -29.37 24.96
N ARG A 240 30.54 -29.19 24.40
CA ARG A 240 29.32 -29.03 25.21
C ARG A 240 28.18 -29.82 24.56
N ARG A 241 27.73 -30.87 25.26
CA ARG A 241 26.61 -31.73 24.88
C ARG A 241 25.33 -30.88 24.77
N ARG A 242 24.77 -30.77 23.57
CA ARG A 242 23.36 -30.39 23.39
C ARG A 242 22.52 -31.62 23.72
N ARG A 243 21.57 -31.46 24.65
CA ARG A 243 20.50 -32.45 24.87
C ARG A 243 19.64 -32.48 23.61
N SER A 244 19.47 -33.67 23.06
CA SER A 244 18.55 -33.99 21.97
C SER A 244 17.12 -33.95 22.51
N GLU A 245 16.32 -32.97 22.09
CA GLU A 245 14.87 -33.04 22.19
C GLU A 245 14.36 -33.83 20.99
N THR A 246 13.89 -35.04 21.27
CA THR A 246 13.30 -35.96 20.31
C THR A 246 11.89 -35.46 19.97
N PHE A 247 11.69 -34.98 18.74
CA PHE A 247 10.35 -34.72 18.20
C PHE A 247 9.76 -36.04 17.66
N PRO A 248 8.51 -36.40 17.98
CA PRO A 248 7.85 -37.56 17.38
C PRO A 248 7.48 -37.30 15.90
N PRO A 249 7.45 -38.33 15.04
CA PRO A 249 7.13 -38.19 13.62
C PRO A 249 5.62 -37.90 13.40
N PRO A 250 5.27 -37.26 12.26
CA PRO A 250 3.87 -36.94 11.93
C PRO A 250 3.06 -38.19 11.56
N ILE A 251 1.80 -38.20 12.00
CA ILE A 251 0.78 -39.22 11.71
C ILE A 251 0.36 -39.09 10.24
N ALA A 252 0.39 -40.20 9.51
CA ALA A 252 -0.10 -40.30 8.13
C ALA A 252 -1.65 -40.28 8.07
N PRO A 253 -2.26 -39.78 6.98
CA PRO A 253 -3.71 -39.76 6.83
C PRO A 253 -4.26 -41.16 6.52
N SER A 254 -5.31 -41.57 7.26
CA SER A 254 -6.10 -42.76 6.91
C SER A 254 -7.00 -42.45 5.72
N ALA A 255 -7.00 -43.36 4.75
CA ALA A 255 -7.94 -43.41 3.65
C ALA A 255 -9.28 -44.04 4.08
N VAL A 256 -10.30 -43.70 3.29
CA VAL A 256 -11.74 -44.09 3.29
C VAL A 256 -12.65 -43.19 4.10
#